data_AF-A0A0K0DPT4-F1
#
_entry.id   AF-A0A0K0DPT4-F1
#
_cell.length_a   1.000
_cell.length_b   1.000
_cell.length_c   1.000
_cell.angle_alpha   90.00
_cell.angle_beta   90.00
_cell.angle_gamma   90.00
#
_symmetry.space_group_name_H-M   'P 1'
#
loop_
_entity.id
_entity.type
_entity.pdbx_description
1 polymer ?
#
loop_
_entity_poly.entity_id
_entity_poly.type
_entity_poly.pdbx_seq_one_letter_code
_entity_poly.pdbx_strand_id
1 'polypeptide(L)'
;MIDRIIENVYISGAGDVLAGDGLLKYGITHVLTVSAIAVPINRRVPSIKYHFIFIMDLPNQDILGGGQLAESVAYISDTLSSGGSVLVHW
;
A
#
# COMPACT_ATOMS: atom_id res chain seq x y z
N MET A 1 -2.21 13.51 -0.29
CA MET A 1 -1.51 13.80 -1.56
C MET A 1 -0.83 12.51 -1.98
N ILE A 2 -1.12 12.06 -3.20
CA ILE A 2 -0.49 10.87 -3.77
C ILE A 2 0.77 11.32 -4.51
N ASP A 3 1.91 10.83 -4.06
CA ASP A 3 3.22 11.12 -4.64
C ASP A 3 3.72 9.92 -5.43
N ARG A 4 4.18 10.16 -6.66
CA ARG A 4 4.83 9.14 -7.48
C ARG A 4 6.30 9.07 -7.09
N ILE A 5 6.75 7.90 -6.64
CA ILE A 5 8.15 7.66 -6.29
C ILE A 5 8.95 7.23 -7.52
N ILE A 6 8.44 6.21 -8.21
CA ILE A 6 8.94 5.73 -9.51
C ILE A 6 7.76 5.34 -10.40
N GLU A 7 8.02 4.81 -11.59
CA GLU A 7 6.96 4.26 -12.42
C GLU A 7 6.16 3.18 -11.69
N ASN A 8 4.83 3.33 -11.72
CA ASN A 8 3.85 2.43 -11.11
C ASN A 8 3.95 2.23 -9.59
N VAL A 9 4.80 3.01 -8.88
CA VAL A 9 4.92 2.99 -7.41
C VAL A 9 4.61 4.37 -6.85
N TYR A 10 3.62 4.41 -5.96
CA TYR A 10 3.13 5.63 -5.32
C TYR A 10 3.19 5.50 -3.80
N ILE A 11 3.25 6.65 -3.14
CA ILE A 11 3.13 6.75 -1.68
C ILE A 11 2.08 7.79 -1.32
N SER A 12 1.34 7.57 -0.23
CA SER A 12 0.39 8.55 0.32
C SER A 12 0.07 8.23 1.78
N GLY A 13 -0.75 9.08 2.42
CA GLY A 13 -1.32 8.76 3.72
C GLY A 13 -2.69 8.07 3.61
N ALA A 14 -3.16 7.47 4.71
CA ALA A 14 -4.46 6.79 4.78
C ALA A 14 -5.66 7.59 4.23
N GLY A 15 -5.64 8.93 4.33
CA GLY A 15 -6.73 9.79 3.84
C GLY A 15 -7.03 9.61 2.35
N ASP A 16 -5.99 9.51 1.51
CA ASP A 16 -6.15 9.35 0.06
C ASP A 16 -6.73 7.96 -0.29
N VAL A 17 -6.34 6.93 0.47
CA VAL A 17 -6.82 5.55 0.28
C VAL A 17 -8.26 5.37 0.74
N LEU A 18 -8.64 6.01 1.85
CA LEU A 18 -10.00 5.93 2.42
C LEU A 18 -11.02 6.77 1.63
N ALA A 19 -10.56 7.77 0.88
CA ALA A 19 -11.37 8.54 -0.07
C ALA A 19 -11.61 7.75 -1.37
N GLY A 20 -10.59 7.03 -1.87
CA GLY A 20 -10.69 6.07 -2.97
C GLY A 20 -10.77 6.67 -4.38
N ASP A 21 -11.27 7.91 -4.53
CA ASP A 21 -11.45 8.58 -5.83
C ASP A 21 -10.12 8.92 -6.53
N GLY A 22 -9.07 9.19 -5.75
CA GLY A 22 -7.72 9.39 -6.26
C GLY A 22 -7.14 8.14 -6.90
N LEU A 23 -7.41 6.95 -6.34
CA LEU A 23 -6.72 5.71 -6.72
C LEU A 23 -6.90 5.36 -8.20
N LEU A 24 -8.13 5.46 -8.70
CA LEU A 24 -8.45 5.14 -10.09
C LEU A 24 -7.85 6.15 -11.08
N LYS A 25 -7.73 7.43 -10.70
CA LYS A 25 -7.15 8.49 -11.55
C LYS A 25 -5.67 8.26 -11.82
N TYR A 26 -4.94 7.69 -10.86
CA TYR A 26 -3.53 7.35 -11.00
C TYR A 26 -3.30 5.95 -11.61
N GLY A 27 -4.37 5.23 -11.96
CA GLY A 27 -4.26 3.87 -12.49
C GLY A 27 -3.78 2.85 -11.46
N ILE A 28 -3.97 3.13 -10.17
CA ILE A 28 -3.55 2.23 -9.08
C ILE A 28 -4.42 0.96 -9.12
N THR A 29 -3.77 -0.20 -9.11
CA THR A 29 -4.43 -1.51 -9.13
C THR A 29 -4.25 -2.28 -7.82
N HIS A 30 -3.25 -1.92 -7.03
CA HIS A 30 -2.90 -2.56 -5.76
C HIS A 30 -2.65 -1.50 -4.68
N VAL A 31 -3.10 -1.78 -3.47
CA VAL A 31 -2.82 -0.97 -2.28
C VAL A 31 -2.13 -1.86 -1.26
N LEU A 32 -0.95 -1.41 -0.81
CA LEU A 32 -0.21 -1.99 0.30
C LEU A 32 -0.40 -1.10 1.53
N THR A 33 -1.13 -1.59 2.52
CA THR A 33 -1.32 -0.94 3.82
C THR A 33 -0.27 -1.46 4.80
N VAL A 34 0.59 -0.57 5.29
CA VAL A 34 1.63 -0.85 6.29
C VAL A 34 1.32 -0.01 7.53
N SER A 35 0.50 -0.54 8.43
CA SER A 35 0.01 0.23 9.58
C SER A 35 -0.54 -0.66 10.70
N ALA A 36 -1.00 -0.04 11.78
CA ALA A 36 -1.69 -0.74 12.86
C ALA A 36 -3.12 -1.20 12.48
N ILE A 37 -3.70 -0.65 11.40
CA ILE A 37 -5.12 -0.85 11.05
C ILE A 37 -5.28 -1.02 9.53
N ALA A 38 -5.86 -2.15 9.12
CA ALA A 38 -6.20 -2.42 7.73
C ALA A 38 -7.29 -1.48 7.18
N VAL A 39 -7.30 -1.24 5.87
CA VAL A 39 -8.39 -0.52 5.19
C VAL A 39 -9.71 -1.29 5.38
N PRO A 40 -10.76 -0.65 5.96
CA PRO A 40 -12.07 -1.27 6.16
C PRO A 40 -12.68 -1.76 4.85
N ILE A 41 -13.34 -2.92 4.85
CA ILE A 41 -13.91 -3.55 3.64
C ILE A 41 -14.88 -2.60 2.92
N ASN A 42 -15.71 -1.86 3.66
CA ASN A 42 -16.67 -0.90 3.11
C ASN A 42 -16.03 0.37 2.51
N ARG A 43 -14.71 0.55 2.68
CA ARG A 43 -13.93 1.65 2.10
C ARG A 43 -13.05 1.18 0.93
N ARG A 44 -13.04 -0.11 0.61
CA ARG A 44 -12.23 -0.66 -0.49
C ARG A 44 -12.90 -0.38 -1.83
N VAL A 45 -12.10 0.01 -2.81
CA VAL A 45 -12.52 0.12 -4.21
C VAL A 45 -12.54 -1.28 -4.83
N PRO A 46 -13.67 -1.78 -5.38
CA PRO A 46 -13.81 -3.17 -5.79
C PRO A 46 -12.79 -3.69 -6.82
N SER A 47 -12.29 -2.83 -7.71
CA SER A 47 -11.31 -3.19 -8.74
C SER A 47 -9.85 -3.19 -8.25
N ILE A 48 -9.61 -2.82 -7.00
CA ILE A 48 -8.27 -2.68 -6.42
C ILE A 48 -8.02 -3.85 -5.47
N LYS A 49 -6.83 -4.45 -5.56
CA LYS A 49 -6.39 -5.46 -4.60
C LYS A 49 -5.76 -4.79 -3.39
N TYR A 50 -6.08 -5.27 -2.19
CA TYR A 50 -5.58 -4.73 -0.94
C TYR A 50 -4.75 -5.78 -0.20
N HIS A 51 -3.53 -5.43 0.18
CA HIS A 51 -2.66 -6.23 1.04
C HIS A 51 -2.37 -5.46 2.33
N PHE A 52 -2.37 -6.14 3.46
CA PHE A 52 -2.19 -5.53 4.77
C PHE A 52 -1.04 -6.20 5.51
N ILE A 53 -0.09 -5.37 5.96
CA ILE A 53 1.02 -5.77 6.80
C ILE A 53 0.92 -4.95 8.09
N PHE A 54 0.79 -5.64 9.22
CA PHE A 54 0.71 -4.99 10.52
C PHE A 54 2.09 -4.48 10.95
N ILE A 55 2.22 -3.16 11.07
CA ILE A 55 3.40 -2.48 11.62
C ILE A 55 2.93 -1.33 12.52
N MET A 56 3.46 -1.27 13.75
CA MET A 56 3.27 -0.13 14.65
C MET A 56 4.30 0.96 14.33
N ASP A 57 3.89 2.22 14.30
CA ASP A 57 4.80 3.37 14.20
C ASP A 57 5.48 3.63 15.55
N LEU A 58 6.39 2.72 15.91
CA LEU A 58 7.16 2.75 17.14
C LEU A 58 8.64 2.62 16.80
N PRO A 59 9.54 3.35 17.51
CA PRO A 59 10.97 3.34 17.22
C PRO A 59 11.63 1.97 17.44
N ASN A 60 10.99 1.08 18.20
CA ASN A 60 11.47 -0.26 18.50
C ASN A 60 10.70 -1.37 17.77
N GLN A 61 9.80 -1.02 16.84
CA GLN A 61 9.14 -2.00 16.00
C GLN A 61 10.18 -2.62 15.05
N ASP A 62 10.47 -3.92 15.23
CA ASP A 62 11.37 -4.62 14.33
C ASP A 62 10.64 -4.94 13.02
N ILE A 63 11.02 -4.22 11.96
CA ILE A 63 10.52 -4.41 10.59
C ILE A 63 11.42 -5.31 9.74
N LEU A 64 12.64 -5.60 10.23
CA LEU A 64 13.64 -6.40 9.53
C LEU A 64 13.54 -7.87 9.93
N GLY A 65 13.68 -8.15 11.23
CA GLY A 65 13.65 -9.50 11.79
C GLY A 65 12.25 -10.12 11.78
N GLY A 66 11.20 -9.29 11.78
CA GLY A 66 9.81 -9.74 11.64
C GLY A 66 9.39 -10.06 10.20
N GLY A 67 10.25 -9.82 9.21
CA GLY A 67 9.98 -10.13 7.79
C GLY A 67 9.07 -9.14 7.07
N GLN A 68 8.52 -8.13 7.74
CA GLN A 68 7.57 -7.18 7.15
C GLN A 68 8.20 -6.38 6.01
N LEU A 69 9.49 -6.00 6.12
CA LEU A 69 10.19 -5.34 5.03
C LEU A 69 10.32 -6.27 3.82
N ALA A 70 10.69 -7.54 4.03
CA ALA A 70 10.84 -8.51 2.96
C ALA A 70 9.50 -8.78 2.27
N GLU A 71 8.42 -8.92 3.04
CA GLU A 71 7.06 -9.07 2.52
C GLU A 71 6.61 -7.85 1.72
N SER A 72 6.87 -6.63 2.23
CA SER A 72 6.54 -5.38 1.53
C SER A 72 7.24 -5.29 0.18
N VAL A 73 8.54 -5.61 0.14
CA VAL A 73 9.35 -5.59 -1.08
C VAL A 73 8.87 -6.66 -2.06
N ALA A 74 8.55 -7.87 -1.59
CA ALA A 74 8.01 -8.93 -2.43
C ALA A 74 6.68 -8.52 -3.07
N TYR A 75 5.74 -7.98 -2.28
CA TYR A 75 4.45 -7.54 -2.78
C TYR A 75 4.57 -6.44 -3.85
N ILE A 76 5.43 -5.44 -3.62
CA ILE A 76 5.71 -4.38 -4.61
C ILE A 76 6.30 -5.00 -5.88
N SER A 77 7.30 -5.87 -5.75
CA SER A 77 7.99 -6.49 -6.89
C SER A 77 7.07 -7.38 -7.72
N ASP A 78 6.24 -8.19 -7.08
CA ASP A 78 5.26 -9.06 -7.75
C ASP A 78 4.19 -8.24 -8.47
N THR A 79 3.72 -7.16 -7.83
CA THR A 79 2.77 -6.24 -8.46
C THR A 79 3.34 -5.65 -9.73
N LEU A 80 4.56 -5.11 -9.68
CA LEU A 80 5.21 -4.50 -10.85
C LEU A 80 5.50 -5.54 -11.95
N SER A 81 5.94 -6.74 -11.58
CA SER A 81 6.21 -7.83 -12.52
C SER A 81 4.95 -8.31 -13.25
N SER A 82 3.78 -8.15 -12.63
CA SER A 82 2.48 -8.42 -13.27
C SER A 82 1.92 -7.26 -14.11
N GLY A 83 2.67 -6.17 -14.27
CA GLY A 83 2.23 -4.96 -14.97
C GLY A 83 1.25 -4.09 -14.15
N GLY A 84 1.15 -4.34 -12.84
CA GLY A 84 0.31 -3.58 -11.94
C GLY A 84 0.95 -2.27 -11.47
N SER A 85 0.15 -1.47 -10.77
CA SER A 85 0.59 -0.28 -10.06
C SER A 85 0.18 -0.35 -8.61
N VAL A 86 1.14 -0.06 -7.73
CA VAL A 86 0.98 -0.14 -6.28
C VAL A 86 1.05 1.24 -5.64
N LEU A 87 0.12 1.50 -4.73
CA LEU A 87 0.22 2.58 -3.77
C LEU A 87 0.53 1.99 -2.39
N VAL A 88 1.60 2.47 -1.77
CA VAL A 88 1.96 2.15 -0.39
C VAL A 88 1.46 3.27 0.51
N HIS A 89 0.84 2.92 1.64
CA HIS A 89 0.46 3.90 2.64
C HIS A 89 0.60 3.33 4.06
N TRP A 90 0.61 4.25 5.02
CA TRP A 90 0.49 3.99 6.45
C TRP A 90 -0.80 4.60 7.00
#